data_AF-A0A917VTZ3-F1
#
_entry.id   AF-A0A917VTZ3-F1
#
_cell.length_a   1.000
_cell.length_b   1.000
_cell.length_c   1.000
_cell.angle_alpha   90.00
_cell.angle_beta   90.00
_cell.angle_gamma   90.00
#
_symmetry.space_group_name_H-M   'P 1'
#
loop_
_entity.id
_entity.type
_entity.pdbx_description
1 polymer ?
#
loop_
_entity_poly.entity_id
_entity_poly.type
_entity_poly.pdbx_seq_one_letter_code
_entity_poly.pdbx_strand_id
1 'polypeptide(L)'
;MIVVAHSMGGLVARYWLGPLGGAVDCAALITLGTPHRGAPKALSVLANGLKVGPKRLAGLTEVLRQWPSAYELLPRYPAVAQLGSAERLRPYELGEGATVDASFVSRAKAAFGVHQDIEAAWTELSGSPNCPELTAVFGRGHATLQQALLSPSGLSVTKGAPGWLPNPDWLGDGTVPAISAIPIEQQDMRARRAVAERHMVLASSSVVVDILAEYAGESLESVRGDKPDRPWLGLDLDDTALSGDPVAVGVVLHGAQADERTQVRIRVRARDGQEKAGAPWLPCARSGDNQWQAQLLPPGAGAYSVEVAATGVPTVDRLRAEDVLGVVEAGYEGAGS
;
A
#
# COMPACT_ATOMS: atom_id res chain seq x y z
N MET A 1 -7.82 -16.00 -2.58
CA MET A 1 -6.79 -15.57 -1.59
C MET A 1 -6.22 -14.21 -1.97
N ILE A 2 -5.72 -13.42 -1.02
CA ILE A 2 -4.92 -12.21 -1.31
C ILE A 2 -3.47 -12.46 -0.87
N VAL A 3 -2.51 -12.14 -1.73
CA VAL A 3 -1.07 -12.27 -1.43
C VAL A 3 -0.48 -10.89 -1.21
N VAL A 4 0.19 -10.69 -0.07
CA VAL A 4 1.01 -9.50 0.19
C VAL A 4 2.47 -9.91 0.21
N ALA A 5 3.26 -9.30 -0.66
CA ALA A 5 4.64 -9.72 -0.88
C ALA A 5 5.60 -8.53 -0.80
N HIS A 6 6.61 -8.62 0.08
CA HIS A 6 7.60 -7.57 0.26
C HIS A 6 8.91 -7.88 -0.47
N SER A 7 9.51 -6.85 -1.08
CA SER A 7 10.83 -6.92 -1.71
C SER A 7 10.89 -8.09 -2.73
N MET A 8 11.94 -8.92 -2.68
CA MET A 8 12.10 -10.11 -3.53
C MET A 8 10.91 -11.08 -3.47
N GLY A 9 10.15 -11.12 -2.36
CA GLY A 9 8.97 -11.97 -2.24
C GLY A 9 7.93 -11.70 -3.33
N GLY A 10 7.85 -10.48 -3.85
CA GLY A 10 6.95 -10.17 -4.96
C GLY A 10 7.37 -10.82 -6.29
N LEU A 11 8.66 -11.06 -6.53
CA LEU A 11 9.11 -11.85 -7.69
C LEU A 11 8.70 -13.32 -7.53
N VAL A 12 8.88 -13.88 -6.33
CA VAL A 12 8.47 -15.25 -6.00
C VAL A 12 6.97 -15.42 -6.19
N ALA A 13 6.16 -14.48 -5.65
CA ALA A 13 4.71 -14.50 -5.81
C ALA A 13 4.31 -14.41 -7.28
N ARG A 14 4.93 -13.52 -8.07
CA ARG A 14 4.63 -13.39 -9.50
C ARG A 14 5.02 -14.63 -10.29
N TYR A 15 6.13 -15.29 -9.96
CA TYR A 15 6.53 -16.55 -10.60
C TYR A 15 5.56 -17.69 -10.28
N TRP A 16 5.10 -17.78 -9.03
CA TRP A 16 4.08 -18.75 -8.63
C TRP A 16 2.74 -18.51 -9.34
N LEU A 17 2.27 -17.26 -9.38
CA LEU A 17 0.98 -16.92 -9.97
C LEU A 17 0.95 -17.10 -11.50
N GLY A 18 1.99 -16.65 -12.19
CA GLY A 18 2.07 -16.72 -13.65
C GLY A 18 2.63 -18.06 -14.13
N PRO A 19 3.97 -18.21 -14.22
CA PRO A 19 4.63 -19.41 -14.73
C PRO A 19 4.17 -20.75 -14.13
N LEU A 20 3.85 -20.80 -12.82
CA LEU A 20 3.42 -22.03 -12.16
C LEU A 20 1.88 -22.19 -12.09
N GLY A 21 1.11 -21.24 -12.65
CA GLY A 21 -0.34 -21.34 -12.75
C GLY A 21 -1.13 -21.07 -11.46
N GLY A 22 -0.51 -20.50 -10.43
CA GLY A 22 -1.18 -20.20 -9.15
C GLY A 22 -2.24 -19.10 -9.22
N ALA A 23 -2.38 -18.40 -10.35
CA ALA A 23 -3.35 -17.32 -10.56
C ALA A 23 -4.79 -17.72 -10.19
N VAL A 24 -5.19 -18.96 -10.47
CA VAL A 24 -6.57 -19.45 -10.23
C VAL A 24 -6.99 -19.43 -8.75
N ASP A 25 -6.03 -19.45 -7.82
CA ASP A 25 -6.29 -19.45 -6.38
C ASP A 25 -6.16 -18.04 -5.76
N CYS A 26 -5.81 -17.03 -6.58
CA CYS A 26 -5.44 -15.70 -6.13
C CYS A 26 -6.36 -14.63 -6.71
N ALA A 27 -7.03 -13.90 -5.83
CA ALA A 27 -7.86 -12.76 -6.21
C ALA A 27 -7.00 -11.51 -6.45
N ALA A 28 -5.98 -11.30 -5.61
CA ALA A 28 -5.12 -10.11 -5.69
C ALA A 28 -3.70 -10.36 -5.18
N LEU A 29 -2.74 -9.68 -5.80
CA LEU A 29 -1.35 -9.57 -5.40
C LEU A 29 -1.01 -8.11 -5.09
N ILE A 30 -0.55 -7.85 -3.87
CA ILE A 30 -0.03 -6.55 -3.44
C ILE A 30 1.48 -6.68 -3.27
N THR A 31 2.26 -5.94 -4.05
CA THR A 31 3.72 -5.94 -3.97
C THR A 31 4.25 -4.69 -3.28
N LEU A 32 5.20 -4.85 -2.37
CA LEU A 32 5.74 -3.78 -1.53
C LEU A 32 7.23 -3.59 -1.82
N GLY A 33 7.57 -2.59 -2.62
CA GLY A 33 8.96 -2.28 -2.98
C GLY A 33 9.65 -3.43 -3.72
N THR A 34 8.90 -4.24 -4.45
CA THR A 34 9.45 -5.39 -5.18
C THR A 34 10.29 -4.95 -6.37
N PRO A 35 11.55 -5.39 -6.52
CA PRO A 35 12.38 -5.05 -7.67
C PRO A 35 11.96 -5.84 -8.92
N HIS A 36 10.77 -5.54 -9.47
CA HIS A 36 10.22 -6.16 -10.66
C HIS A 36 11.12 -6.07 -11.89
N ARG A 37 12.01 -5.08 -11.92
CA ARG A 37 12.99 -4.92 -13.00
C ARG A 37 14.43 -5.06 -12.51
N GLY A 38 14.63 -5.58 -11.30
CA GLY A 38 15.93 -5.71 -10.63
C GLY A 38 16.47 -4.40 -10.04
N ALA A 39 17.51 -4.49 -9.22
CA ALA A 39 18.09 -3.34 -8.53
C ALA A 39 19.61 -3.25 -8.75
N PRO A 40 20.17 -2.07 -9.07
CA PRO A 40 21.62 -1.88 -9.22
C PRO A 40 22.41 -2.26 -7.96
N LYS A 41 21.78 -2.25 -6.77
CA LYS A 41 22.37 -2.76 -5.54
C LYS A 41 22.78 -4.23 -5.64
N ALA A 42 21.97 -5.09 -6.27
CA ALA A 42 22.28 -6.50 -6.45
C ALA A 42 23.53 -6.68 -7.33
N LEU A 43 23.63 -5.89 -8.41
CA LEU A 43 24.81 -5.86 -9.26
C LEU A 43 26.06 -5.46 -8.47
N SER A 44 25.99 -4.44 -7.62
CA SER A 44 27.13 -4.07 -6.75
C SER A 44 27.52 -5.19 -5.80
N VAL A 45 26.56 -5.92 -5.21
CA VAL A 45 26.86 -7.01 -4.28
C VAL A 45 27.53 -8.17 -5.00
N LEU A 46 27.00 -8.58 -6.15
CA LEU A 46 27.52 -9.73 -6.90
C LEU A 46 28.86 -9.42 -7.58
N ALA A 47 29.02 -8.22 -8.14
CA ALA A 47 30.26 -7.77 -8.78
C ALA A 47 31.36 -7.38 -7.77
N ASN A 48 31.03 -6.49 -6.81
CA ASN A 48 32.02 -5.86 -5.95
C ASN A 48 32.11 -6.45 -4.53
N GLY A 49 31.18 -7.33 -4.19
CA GLY A 49 31.04 -7.92 -2.87
C GLY A 49 30.21 -7.08 -1.90
N LEU A 50 29.62 -7.77 -0.93
CA LEU A 50 28.82 -7.17 0.13
C LEU A 50 29.70 -6.41 1.12
N LYS A 51 29.28 -5.19 1.47
CA LYS A 51 29.95 -4.32 2.45
C LYS A 51 28.96 -3.85 3.50
N VAL A 52 29.40 -3.85 4.76
CA VAL A 52 28.67 -3.27 5.90
C VAL A 52 29.61 -2.32 6.61
N GLY A 53 29.35 -1.01 6.47
CA GLY A 53 30.29 0.03 6.87
C GLY A 53 31.66 -0.17 6.18
N PRO A 54 32.79 -0.12 6.92
CA PRO A 54 34.12 -0.33 6.33
C PRO A 54 34.45 -1.80 6.08
N LYS A 55 33.64 -2.76 6.58
CA LYS A 55 33.96 -4.20 6.53
C LYS A 55 33.43 -4.85 5.25
N ARG A 56 34.28 -5.63 4.57
CA ARG A 56 33.88 -6.53 3.48
C ARG A 56 33.45 -7.87 4.05
N LEU A 57 32.29 -8.37 3.62
CA LEU A 57 31.77 -9.68 4.03
C LEU A 57 32.03 -10.70 2.92
N ALA A 58 33.30 -11.09 2.76
CA ALA A 58 33.73 -11.97 1.66
C ALA A 58 33.02 -13.33 1.69
N GLY A 59 32.94 -13.99 2.86
CA GLY A 59 32.24 -15.29 2.97
C GLY A 59 30.76 -15.21 2.57
N LEU A 60 30.03 -14.18 3.03
CA LEU A 60 28.64 -13.99 2.64
C LEU A 60 28.49 -13.62 1.15
N THR A 61 29.45 -12.88 0.59
CA THR A 61 29.50 -12.60 -0.84
C THR A 61 29.60 -13.89 -1.65
N GLU A 62 30.50 -14.80 -1.26
CA GLU A 62 30.66 -16.08 -1.95
C GLU A 62 29.41 -16.94 -1.88
N VAL A 63 28.72 -16.96 -0.73
CA VAL A 63 27.42 -17.66 -0.61
C VAL A 63 26.39 -17.04 -1.55
N LEU A 64 26.25 -15.71 -1.56
CA LEU A 64 25.27 -15.03 -2.42
C LEU A 64 25.54 -15.27 -3.92
N ARG A 65 26.81 -15.39 -4.33
CA ARG A 65 27.20 -15.72 -5.72
C ARG A 65 26.80 -17.14 -6.14
N GLN A 66 26.47 -18.02 -5.20
CA GLN A 66 25.98 -19.36 -5.53
C GLN A 66 24.45 -19.42 -5.68
N TRP A 67 23.71 -18.42 -5.18
CA TRP A 67 22.24 -18.44 -5.15
C TRP A 67 21.62 -17.86 -6.42
N PRO A 68 20.82 -18.64 -7.18
CA PRO A 68 20.11 -18.12 -8.35
C PRO A 68 19.24 -16.90 -8.04
N SER A 69 18.56 -16.90 -6.88
CA SER A 69 17.70 -15.79 -6.44
C SER A 69 18.44 -14.47 -6.25
N ALA A 70 19.74 -14.48 -5.93
CA ALA A 70 20.54 -13.25 -5.88
C ALA A 70 20.71 -12.63 -7.28
N TYR A 71 20.83 -13.47 -8.31
CA TYR A 71 20.91 -13.03 -9.71
C TYR A 71 19.56 -12.59 -10.25
N GLU A 72 18.45 -13.18 -9.79
CA GLU A 72 17.09 -12.73 -10.12
C GLU A 72 16.80 -11.29 -9.67
N LEU A 73 17.62 -10.73 -8.76
CA LEU A 73 17.55 -9.31 -8.40
C LEU A 73 18.35 -8.39 -9.33
N LEU A 74 19.08 -8.92 -10.31
CA LEU A 74 19.85 -8.11 -11.25
C LEU A 74 18.94 -7.29 -12.17
N PRO A 75 19.33 -6.05 -12.52
CA PRO A 75 18.58 -5.24 -13.46
C PRO A 75 18.30 -5.97 -14.78
N ARG A 76 17.05 -5.95 -15.24
CA ARG A 76 16.66 -6.47 -16.56
C ARG A 76 16.62 -5.40 -17.65
N TYR A 77 16.91 -4.16 -17.28
CA TYR A 77 17.04 -3.00 -18.15
C TYR A 77 18.52 -2.62 -18.34
N PRO A 78 18.86 -1.75 -19.32
CA PRO A 78 20.23 -1.29 -19.59
C PRO A 78 20.83 -0.43 -18.47
N ALA A 79 21.05 -1.03 -17.31
CA ALA A 79 21.44 -0.37 -16.07
C ALA A 79 22.94 -0.09 -15.96
N VAL A 80 23.76 -0.64 -16.87
CA VAL A 80 25.21 -0.46 -16.85
C VAL A 80 25.62 0.50 -17.97
N ALA A 81 26.11 1.68 -17.59
CA ALA A 81 26.69 2.63 -18.53
C ALA A 81 28.18 2.40 -18.69
N GLN A 82 28.66 2.34 -19.93
CA GLN A 82 30.08 2.31 -20.21
C GLN A 82 30.63 3.74 -20.22
N LEU A 83 31.64 3.99 -19.37
CA LEU A 83 32.18 5.33 -19.20
C LEU A 83 32.83 5.80 -20.51
N GLY A 84 32.45 7.00 -20.98
CA GLY A 84 32.91 7.54 -22.26
C GLY A 84 32.18 7.00 -23.50
N SER A 85 31.12 6.19 -23.32
CA SER A 85 30.27 5.67 -24.42
C SER A 85 28.79 6.00 -24.18
N ALA A 86 28.03 6.09 -25.28
CA ALA A 86 26.56 6.14 -25.23
C ALA A 86 25.96 4.75 -24.97
N GLU A 87 26.74 3.68 -25.12
CA GLU A 87 26.31 2.29 -24.96
C GLU A 87 25.87 1.99 -23.52
N ARG A 88 24.78 1.22 -23.41
CA ARG A 88 24.20 0.78 -22.14
C ARG A 88 23.95 -0.71 -22.22
N LEU A 89 24.38 -1.42 -21.19
CA LEU A 89 24.33 -2.86 -21.11
C LEU A 89 23.42 -3.31 -19.97
N ARG A 90 22.78 -4.45 -20.17
CA ARG A 90 22.21 -5.27 -19.12
C ARG A 90 23.32 -6.08 -18.45
N PRO A 91 23.14 -6.52 -17.20
CA PRO A 91 24.14 -7.33 -16.49
C PRO A 91 24.60 -8.59 -17.23
N TYR A 92 23.72 -9.26 -18.00
CA TYR A 92 24.08 -10.44 -18.77
C TYR A 92 24.80 -10.12 -20.09
N GLU A 93 24.84 -8.85 -20.51
CA GLU A 93 25.53 -8.39 -21.73
C GLU A 93 26.97 -7.95 -21.42
N LEU A 94 27.39 -8.00 -20.15
CA LEU A 94 28.75 -7.68 -19.75
C LEU A 94 29.73 -8.72 -20.31
N GLY A 95 30.83 -8.24 -20.90
CA GLY A 95 31.95 -9.08 -21.27
C GLY A 95 32.74 -9.58 -20.06
N GLU A 96 33.40 -10.72 -20.21
CA GLU A 96 34.34 -11.24 -19.21
C GLU A 96 35.47 -10.24 -18.98
N GLY A 97 35.83 -10.01 -17.71
CA GLY A 97 36.89 -9.05 -17.39
C GLY A 97 37.17 -8.95 -15.89
N ALA A 98 37.83 -7.87 -15.49
CA ALA A 98 38.31 -7.67 -14.12
C ALA A 98 37.20 -7.65 -13.04
N THR A 99 35.93 -7.59 -13.42
CA THR A 99 34.80 -7.45 -12.49
C THR A 99 33.85 -8.64 -12.49
N VAL A 100 33.65 -9.29 -13.65
CA VAL A 100 32.69 -10.38 -13.82
C VAL A 100 33.31 -11.47 -14.68
N ASP A 101 32.99 -12.72 -14.37
CA ASP A 101 33.44 -13.90 -15.09
C ASP A 101 32.31 -14.55 -15.91
N ALA A 102 32.65 -15.59 -16.68
CA ALA A 102 31.68 -16.35 -17.47
C ALA A 102 30.52 -16.92 -16.64
N SER A 103 30.80 -17.33 -15.38
CA SER A 103 29.81 -17.87 -14.46
C SER A 103 28.77 -16.82 -14.08
N PHE A 104 29.23 -15.60 -13.76
CA PHE A 104 28.35 -14.46 -13.51
C PHE A 104 27.45 -14.18 -14.69
N VAL A 105 28.01 -14.09 -15.90
CA VAL A 105 27.26 -13.78 -17.13
C VAL A 105 26.20 -14.84 -17.41
N SER A 106 26.57 -16.12 -17.30
CA SER A 106 25.66 -17.27 -17.47
C SER A 106 24.49 -17.21 -16.47
N ARG A 107 24.77 -17.00 -15.18
CA ARG A 107 23.75 -16.88 -14.13
C ARG A 107 22.87 -15.64 -14.30
N ALA A 108 23.45 -14.51 -14.70
CA ALA A 108 22.70 -13.29 -15.01
C ALA A 108 21.75 -13.50 -16.20
N LYS A 109 22.17 -14.27 -17.22
CA LYS A 109 21.33 -14.64 -18.36
C LYS A 109 20.20 -15.57 -17.95
N ALA A 110 20.46 -16.57 -17.12
CA ALA A 110 19.42 -17.45 -16.58
C ALA A 110 18.39 -16.68 -15.75
N ALA A 111 18.85 -15.79 -14.86
CA ALA A 111 17.99 -14.90 -14.08
C ALA A 111 17.16 -13.95 -14.97
N PHE A 112 17.72 -13.44 -16.07
CA PHE A 112 16.95 -12.67 -17.04
C PHE A 112 15.83 -13.50 -17.68
N GLY A 113 16.08 -14.78 -17.97
CA GLY A 113 15.06 -15.73 -18.42
C GLY A 113 13.88 -15.84 -17.46
N VAL A 114 14.14 -15.94 -16.14
CA VAL A 114 13.07 -15.94 -15.11
C VAL A 114 12.18 -14.70 -15.21
N HIS A 115 12.75 -13.52 -15.44
CA HIS A 115 11.96 -12.30 -15.64
C HIS A 115 11.15 -12.33 -16.94
N GLN A 116 11.67 -12.95 -18.01
CA GLN A 116 10.94 -13.11 -19.26
C GLN A 116 9.77 -14.09 -19.09
N ASP A 117 9.96 -15.19 -18.36
CA ASP A 117 8.89 -16.13 -18.05
C ASP A 117 7.76 -15.45 -17.27
N ILE A 118 8.12 -14.66 -16.25
CA ILE A 118 7.16 -13.85 -15.48
C ILE A 118 6.42 -12.86 -16.40
N GLU A 119 7.14 -12.09 -17.22
CA GLU A 119 6.51 -11.11 -18.12
C GLU A 119 5.57 -11.77 -19.13
N ALA A 120 5.98 -12.87 -19.75
CA ALA A 120 5.18 -13.60 -20.73
C ALA A 120 3.88 -14.12 -20.09
N ALA A 121 4.00 -14.82 -18.96
CA ALA A 121 2.85 -15.38 -18.27
C ALA A 121 1.88 -14.29 -17.75
N TRP A 122 2.40 -13.19 -17.19
CA TRP A 122 1.54 -12.08 -16.73
C TRP A 122 0.90 -11.31 -17.88
N THR A 123 1.57 -11.22 -19.03
CA THR A 123 0.98 -10.64 -20.25
C THR A 123 -0.18 -11.50 -20.74
N GLU A 124 -0.02 -12.82 -20.78
CA GLU A 124 -1.09 -13.76 -21.14
C GLU A 124 -2.26 -13.71 -20.14
N LEU A 125 -1.95 -13.70 -18.84
CA LEU A 125 -2.95 -13.61 -17.78
C LEU A 125 -3.78 -12.34 -17.87
N SER A 126 -3.22 -11.20 -18.29
CA SER A 126 -3.95 -9.93 -18.35
C SER A 126 -5.22 -9.95 -19.21
N GLY A 127 -5.35 -10.91 -20.14
CA GLY A 127 -6.56 -11.13 -20.94
C GLY A 127 -7.52 -12.19 -20.37
N SER A 128 -7.17 -12.82 -19.25
CA SER A 128 -7.92 -13.92 -18.62
C SER A 128 -8.84 -13.40 -17.51
N PRO A 129 -10.06 -13.97 -17.35
CA PRO A 129 -10.93 -13.66 -16.21
C PRO A 129 -10.31 -14.06 -14.86
N ASN A 130 -9.31 -14.95 -14.87
CA ASN A 130 -8.61 -15.41 -13.67
C ASN A 130 -7.35 -14.58 -13.37
N CYS A 131 -7.15 -13.43 -14.04
CA CYS A 131 -6.03 -12.55 -13.72
C CYS A 131 -6.20 -11.98 -12.31
N PRO A 132 -5.27 -12.25 -11.38
CA PRO A 132 -5.29 -11.58 -10.09
C PRO A 132 -5.09 -10.09 -10.30
N GLU A 133 -5.78 -9.27 -9.51
CA GLU A 133 -5.49 -7.84 -9.48
C GLU A 133 -4.07 -7.62 -8.93
N LEU A 134 -3.29 -6.73 -9.56
CA LEU A 134 -1.91 -6.45 -9.15
C LEU A 134 -1.76 -5.00 -8.74
N THR A 135 -1.61 -4.77 -7.43
CA THR A 135 -1.31 -3.44 -6.89
C THR A 135 0.17 -3.33 -6.51
N ALA A 136 0.89 -2.43 -7.19
CA ALA A 136 2.30 -2.16 -6.93
C ALA A 136 2.46 -0.96 -5.98
N VAL A 137 2.89 -1.22 -4.75
CA VAL A 137 3.23 -0.19 -3.75
C VAL A 137 4.73 0.06 -3.80
N PHE A 138 5.13 1.32 -4.02
CA PHE A 138 6.54 1.66 -4.17
C PHE A 138 6.92 2.96 -3.46
N GLY A 139 8.08 2.94 -2.80
CA GLY A 139 8.65 4.14 -2.20
C GLY A 139 9.22 5.10 -3.25
N ARG A 140 8.98 6.39 -3.06
CA ARG A 140 9.45 7.47 -3.95
C ARG A 140 10.21 8.54 -3.16
N GLY A 141 11.21 9.14 -3.81
CA GLY A 141 11.91 10.33 -3.29
C GLY A 141 13.16 10.06 -2.45
N HIS A 142 13.51 8.80 -2.17
CA HIS A 142 14.73 8.50 -1.42
C HIS A 142 15.92 8.25 -2.35
N ALA A 143 17.06 8.84 -2.00
CA ALA A 143 18.32 8.64 -2.70
C ALA A 143 18.69 7.13 -2.78
N THR A 144 18.57 6.56 -3.98
CA THR A 144 18.65 5.11 -4.27
C THR A 144 19.66 4.87 -5.39
N LEU A 145 20.33 3.72 -5.42
CA LEU A 145 21.26 3.38 -6.50
C LEU A 145 20.48 3.16 -7.82
N GLN A 146 20.82 3.91 -8.86
CA GLN A 146 20.05 3.99 -10.11
C GLN A 146 20.71 3.29 -11.30
N GLN A 147 22.03 3.31 -11.36
CA GLN A 147 22.80 2.70 -12.45
C GLN A 147 24.19 2.28 -11.98
N ALA A 148 24.81 1.43 -12.78
CA ALA A 148 26.21 1.10 -12.69
C ALA A 148 27.02 1.83 -13.76
N LEU A 149 28.29 2.14 -13.46
CA LEU A 149 29.26 2.69 -14.38
C LEU A 149 30.39 1.66 -14.53
N LEU A 150 30.60 1.21 -15.76
CA LEU A 150 31.68 0.30 -16.13
C LEU A 150 32.87 1.12 -16.65
N SER A 151 34.03 0.92 -16.04
CA SER A 151 35.32 1.48 -16.46
C SER A 151 36.35 0.34 -16.62
N PRO A 152 37.55 0.62 -17.17
CA PRO A 152 38.64 -0.36 -17.21
C PRO A 152 39.08 -0.86 -15.82
N SER A 153 38.85 -0.07 -14.76
CA SER A 153 39.18 -0.45 -13.38
C SER A 153 38.06 -1.21 -12.67
N GLY A 154 36.89 -1.33 -13.30
CA GLY A 154 35.80 -2.21 -12.88
C GLY A 154 34.44 -1.51 -12.83
N LEU A 155 33.50 -2.10 -12.09
CA LEU A 155 32.13 -1.63 -12.00
C LEU A 155 31.86 -0.86 -10.70
N SER A 156 31.29 0.32 -10.81
CA SER A 156 30.79 1.11 -9.68
C SER A 156 29.28 1.34 -9.81
N VAL A 157 28.60 1.63 -8.71
CA VAL A 157 27.16 1.96 -8.72
C VAL A 157 26.95 3.36 -8.16
N THR A 158 26.00 4.09 -8.74
CA THR A 158 25.74 5.49 -8.40
C THR A 158 24.25 5.73 -8.16
N LYS A 159 23.97 6.78 -7.38
CA LYS A 159 22.60 7.28 -7.15
C LYS A 159 22.13 8.26 -8.23
N GLY A 160 23.02 8.70 -9.11
CA GLY A 160 22.64 9.56 -10.24
C GLY A 160 21.77 8.79 -11.23
N ALA A 161 20.54 9.25 -11.44
CA ALA A 161 19.62 8.67 -12.40
C ALA A 161 20.13 8.90 -13.85
N PRO A 162 20.16 7.86 -14.71
CA PRO A 162 20.43 8.06 -16.13
C PRO A 162 19.40 9.01 -16.77
N GLY A 163 19.85 9.92 -17.63
CA GLY A 163 18.97 10.88 -18.32
C GLY A 163 17.95 10.25 -19.28
N TRP A 164 18.12 8.97 -19.64
CA TRP A 164 17.16 8.23 -20.46
C TRP A 164 16.00 7.64 -19.63
N LEU A 165 16.12 7.61 -18.29
CA LEU A 165 15.05 7.10 -17.46
C LEU A 165 13.85 8.04 -17.49
N PRO A 166 12.63 7.50 -17.63
CA PRO A 166 11.45 8.30 -17.38
C PRO A 166 11.44 8.71 -15.91
N ASN A 167 11.14 9.99 -15.66
CA ASN A 167 11.00 10.56 -14.32
C ASN A 167 12.23 10.32 -13.40
N PRO A 168 13.41 10.86 -13.76
CA PRO A 168 14.64 10.66 -12.98
C PRO A 168 14.53 11.10 -11.51
N ASP A 169 13.62 12.02 -11.21
CA ASP A 169 13.38 12.57 -9.86
C ASP A 169 12.55 11.64 -8.96
N TRP A 170 11.96 10.57 -9.48
CA TRP A 170 11.24 9.61 -8.64
C TRP A 170 12.15 8.89 -7.65
N LEU A 171 13.44 8.78 -8.00
CA LEU A 171 14.45 8.10 -7.21
C LEU A 171 14.04 6.65 -6.84
N GLY A 172 13.78 6.36 -5.56
CA GLY A 172 13.36 5.04 -5.07
C GLY A 172 13.08 5.04 -3.58
N ASP A 173 13.16 3.87 -2.95
CA ASP A 173 12.88 3.64 -1.53
C ASP A 173 14.15 3.52 -0.65
N GLY A 174 15.31 3.84 -1.22
CA GLY A 174 16.64 3.67 -0.62
C GLY A 174 17.32 2.34 -0.95
N THR A 175 16.61 1.39 -1.57
CA THR A 175 17.13 0.09 -2.03
C THR A 175 16.74 -0.19 -3.48
N VAL A 176 15.46 -0.07 -3.82
CA VAL A 176 14.88 -0.36 -5.13
C VAL A 176 14.52 0.95 -5.84
N PRO A 177 15.01 1.18 -7.07
CA PRO A 177 14.56 2.30 -7.89
C PRO A 177 13.05 2.28 -8.11
N ALA A 178 12.40 3.44 -8.05
CA ALA A 178 10.94 3.54 -8.24
C ALA A 178 10.48 2.97 -9.60
N ILE A 179 11.28 3.17 -10.66
CA ILE A 179 11.04 2.59 -11.99
C ILE A 179 11.04 1.05 -11.99
N SER A 180 11.77 0.45 -11.06
CA SER A 180 11.95 -1.00 -10.95
C SER A 180 10.91 -1.60 -10.01
N ALA A 181 10.37 -0.78 -9.11
CA ALA A 181 9.29 -1.15 -8.21
C ALA A 181 7.92 -1.28 -8.90
N ILE A 182 7.87 -1.09 -10.22
CA ILE A 182 6.66 -1.24 -11.04
C ILE A 182 6.93 -2.32 -12.10
N PRO A 183 6.06 -3.34 -12.23
CA PRO A 183 6.11 -4.32 -13.31
C PRO A 183 6.21 -3.67 -14.69
N ILE A 184 6.78 -4.39 -15.67
CA ILE A 184 6.95 -3.82 -17.01
C ILE A 184 5.64 -3.82 -17.79
N GLU A 185 4.86 -4.87 -17.59
CA GLU A 185 3.61 -5.15 -18.28
C GLU A 185 2.41 -4.44 -17.64
N GLN A 186 2.57 -3.91 -16.42
CA GLN A 186 1.50 -3.18 -15.74
C GLN A 186 1.29 -1.81 -16.41
N GLN A 187 0.30 -1.73 -17.30
CA GLN A 187 -0.04 -0.49 -18.00
C GLN A 187 -0.93 0.44 -17.19
N ASP A 188 -1.85 -0.11 -16.38
CA ASP A 188 -2.75 0.71 -15.58
C ASP A 188 -1.99 1.44 -14.46
N MET A 189 -2.07 2.76 -14.48
CA MET A 189 -1.47 3.64 -13.48
C MET A 189 -2.28 3.67 -12.18
N ARG A 190 -3.57 3.34 -12.23
CA ARG A 190 -4.48 3.36 -11.08
C ARG A 190 -4.17 2.25 -10.09
N ALA A 191 -3.56 1.16 -10.55
CA ALA A 191 -3.11 0.03 -9.73
C ALA A 191 -1.68 0.23 -9.16
N ARG A 192 -1.20 1.49 -9.12
CA ARG A 192 0.11 1.85 -8.57
C ARG A 192 -0.08 2.78 -7.37
N ARG A 193 0.63 2.54 -6.27
CA ARG A 193 0.57 3.36 -5.05
C ARG A 193 1.98 3.84 -4.69
N ALA A 194 2.24 5.12 -4.96
CA ALA A 194 3.48 5.76 -4.54
C ALA A 194 3.38 6.16 -3.07
N VAL A 195 4.40 5.84 -2.27
CA VAL A 195 4.44 6.17 -0.85
C VAL A 195 5.78 6.79 -0.44
N ALA A 196 5.83 7.44 0.72
CA ALA A 196 7.01 8.16 1.20
C ALA A 196 7.94 7.30 2.05
N GLU A 197 7.55 6.05 2.34
CA GLU A 197 8.28 5.12 3.18
C GLU A 197 9.53 4.56 2.50
N ARG A 198 10.54 4.27 3.32
CA ARG A 198 11.76 3.57 2.89
C ARG A 198 11.54 2.06 2.85
N HIS A 199 12.41 1.36 2.11
CA HIS A 199 12.26 -0.07 1.78
C HIS A 199 11.82 -0.98 2.94
N MET A 200 12.45 -0.88 4.12
CA MET A 200 12.14 -1.74 5.28
C MET A 200 10.79 -1.40 5.94
N VAL A 201 10.36 -0.14 5.87
CA VAL A 201 9.12 0.34 6.52
C VAL A 201 7.90 0.04 5.66
N LEU A 202 8.07 -0.20 4.35
CA LEU A 202 6.98 -0.55 3.44
C LEU A 202 6.16 -1.76 3.92
N ALA A 203 6.80 -2.73 4.57
CA ALA A 203 6.14 -3.92 5.10
C ALA A 203 5.11 -3.61 6.21
N SER A 204 5.22 -2.45 6.84
CA SER A 204 4.31 -1.96 7.89
C SER A 204 3.59 -0.68 7.49
N SER A 205 3.53 -0.35 6.20
CA SER A 205 2.84 0.86 5.72
C SER A 205 1.32 0.70 5.89
N SER A 206 0.64 1.77 6.33
CA SER A 206 -0.81 1.79 6.47
C SER A 206 -1.53 1.57 5.14
N VAL A 207 -0.88 1.89 4.01
CA VAL A 207 -1.43 1.66 2.67
C VAL A 207 -1.81 0.21 2.44
N VAL A 208 -1.13 -0.74 3.09
CA VAL A 208 -1.45 -2.16 2.99
C VAL A 208 -2.80 -2.44 3.65
N VAL A 209 -3.04 -1.84 4.82
CA VAL A 209 -4.31 -1.94 5.53
C VAL A 209 -5.42 -1.29 4.71
N ASP A 210 -5.15 -0.14 4.12
CA ASP A 210 -6.12 0.58 3.28
C ASP A 210 -6.52 -0.26 2.05
N ILE A 211 -5.54 -0.82 1.32
CA ILE A 211 -5.82 -1.69 0.17
C ILE A 211 -6.57 -2.97 0.61
N LEU A 212 -6.17 -3.60 1.73
CA LEU A 212 -6.88 -4.78 2.22
C LEU A 212 -8.32 -4.45 2.66
N ALA A 213 -8.55 -3.24 3.17
CA ALA A 213 -9.88 -2.75 3.50
C ALA A 213 -10.74 -2.53 2.24
N GLU A 214 -10.16 -2.13 1.10
CA GLU A 214 -10.87 -2.06 -0.18
C GLU A 214 -11.44 -3.43 -0.58
N TYR A 215 -10.71 -4.53 -0.35
CA TYR A 215 -11.21 -5.89 -0.59
C TYR A 215 -12.23 -6.39 0.45
N ALA A 216 -12.29 -5.75 1.61
CA ALA A 216 -13.27 -6.04 2.66
C ALA A 216 -14.52 -5.13 2.58
N GLY A 217 -14.50 -4.13 1.70
CA GLY A 217 -15.61 -3.22 1.47
C GLY A 217 -16.85 -3.96 0.96
N GLU A 218 -18.02 -3.58 1.43
CA GLU A 218 -19.27 -4.18 0.98
C GLU A 218 -19.51 -3.90 -0.51
N SER A 219 -19.96 -4.91 -1.25
CA SER A 219 -20.28 -4.80 -2.67
C SER A 219 -21.38 -3.75 -2.90
N LEU A 220 -21.16 -2.85 -3.87
CA LEU A 220 -22.21 -1.96 -4.38
C LEU A 220 -23.25 -2.71 -5.24
N GLU A 221 -23.19 -4.04 -5.37
CA GLU A 221 -24.31 -4.83 -5.91
C GLU A 221 -25.60 -4.58 -5.14
N SER A 222 -25.50 -4.23 -3.84
CA SER A 222 -26.63 -3.78 -3.02
C SER A 222 -27.34 -2.53 -3.56
N VAL A 223 -26.64 -1.67 -4.31
CA VAL A 223 -27.23 -0.52 -5.02
C VAL A 223 -28.19 -0.96 -6.14
N ARG A 224 -28.08 -2.21 -6.61
CA ARG A 224 -29.03 -2.81 -7.58
C ARG A 224 -30.22 -3.51 -6.92
N GLY A 225 -30.37 -3.40 -5.59
CA GLY A 225 -31.54 -3.90 -4.85
C GLY A 225 -31.27 -5.07 -3.90
N ASP A 226 -30.04 -5.55 -3.82
CA ASP A 226 -29.66 -6.55 -2.82
C ASP A 226 -29.42 -5.88 -1.45
N LYS A 227 -29.87 -6.52 -0.37
CA LYS A 227 -29.66 -5.98 0.98
C LYS A 227 -28.24 -6.36 1.43
N PRO A 228 -27.45 -5.45 2.01
CA PRO A 228 -26.16 -5.78 2.59
C PRO A 228 -26.24 -7.00 3.53
N ASP A 229 -25.24 -7.87 3.48
CA ASP A 229 -25.22 -9.15 4.21
C ASP A 229 -25.08 -8.97 5.74
N ARG A 230 -24.76 -7.75 6.21
CA ARG A 230 -24.56 -7.43 7.61
C ARG A 230 -25.37 -6.20 8.03
N PRO A 231 -25.90 -6.16 9.26
CA PRO A 231 -26.59 -4.99 9.76
C PRO A 231 -25.64 -3.81 10.01
N TRP A 232 -26.13 -2.58 9.86
CA TRP A 232 -25.37 -1.34 10.08
C TRP A 232 -26.23 -0.26 10.76
N LEU A 233 -25.60 0.81 11.24
CA LEU A 233 -26.28 1.97 11.82
C LEU A 233 -26.24 3.15 10.85
N GLY A 234 -27.39 3.77 10.60
CA GLY A 234 -27.51 5.09 9.99
C GLY A 234 -27.64 6.16 11.06
N LEU A 235 -26.99 7.30 10.86
CA LEU A 235 -27.06 8.47 11.74
C LEU A 235 -27.77 9.62 11.02
N ASP A 236 -28.62 10.33 11.76
CA ASP A 236 -29.31 11.54 11.31
C ASP A 236 -28.91 12.67 12.27
N LEU A 237 -27.95 13.48 11.85
CA LEU A 237 -27.28 14.51 12.61
C LEU A 237 -26.84 15.61 11.64
N ASP A 238 -27.07 16.87 11.98
CA ASP A 238 -26.52 17.98 11.22
C ASP A 238 -24.99 18.07 11.41
N ASP A 239 -24.24 18.31 10.33
CA ASP A 239 -22.78 18.48 10.35
C ASP A 239 -22.35 19.68 11.22
N THR A 240 -23.25 20.64 11.43
CA THR A 240 -22.99 21.87 12.16
C THR A 240 -24.11 22.25 13.12
N ALA A 241 -23.75 22.73 14.31
CA ALA A 241 -24.69 23.23 15.30
C ALA A 241 -24.22 24.56 15.92
N LEU A 242 -25.15 25.31 16.49
CA LEU A 242 -24.83 26.49 17.29
C LEU A 242 -24.45 26.09 18.72
N SER A 243 -23.43 26.77 19.26
CA SER A 243 -23.00 26.64 20.65
C SER A 243 -24.15 26.95 21.59
N GLY A 244 -24.45 26.03 22.52
CA GLY A 244 -25.54 26.16 23.48
C GLY A 244 -26.87 25.52 23.06
N ASP A 245 -27.05 25.18 21.78
CA ASP A 245 -28.26 24.49 21.32
C ASP A 245 -28.12 22.97 21.44
N PRO A 246 -29.16 22.26 21.92
CA PRO A 246 -29.19 20.80 21.86
C PRO A 246 -29.16 20.30 20.42
N VAL A 247 -28.27 19.36 20.15
CA VAL A 247 -28.11 18.72 18.84
C VAL A 247 -28.87 17.42 18.83
N ALA A 248 -29.89 17.32 17.99
CA ALA A 248 -30.66 16.10 17.80
C ALA A 248 -29.83 15.06 17.03
N VAL A 249 -29.85 13.82 17.49
CA VAL A 249 -29.23 12.68 16.80
C VAL A 249 -30.26 11.58 16.65
N GLY A 250 -30.64 11.27 15.42
CA GLY A 250 -31.38 10.06 15.06
C GLY A 250 -30.41 8.91 14.78
N VAL A 251 -30.81 7.70 15.15
CA VAL A 251 -30.09 6.46 14.86
C VAL A 251 -31.06 5.44 14.29
N VAL A 252 -30.72 4.84 13.15
CA VAL A 252 -31.53 3.79 12.51
C VAL A 252 -30.71 2.51 12.36
N LEU A 253 -31.24 1.37 12.81
CA LEU A 253 -30.66 0.06 12.53
C LEU A 253 -31.18 -0.45 11.18
N HIS A 254 -30.25 -0.81 10.31
CA HIS A 254 -30.54 -1.41 9.01
C HIS A 254 -30.01 -2.85 8.95
N GLY A 255 -30.56 -3.65 8.04
CA GLY A 255 -30.13 -5.05 7.82
C GLY A 255 -30.49 -6.05 8.93
N ALA A 256 -31.11 -5.61 10.02
CA ALA A 256 -31.64 -6.47 11.09
C ALA A 256 -32.91 -5.87 11.71
N GLN A 257 -33.61 -6.68 12.51
CA GLN A 257 -34.70 -6.23 13.38
C GLN A 257 -34.20 -6.21 14.81
N ALA A 258 -34.34 -5.07 15.48
CA ALA A 258 -33.99 -4.94 16.89
C ALA A 258 -34.99 -5.68 17.78
N ASP A 259 -34.48 -6.30 18.83
CA ASP A 259 -35.26 -6.94 19.88
C ASP A 259 -35.15 -6.19 21.21
N GLU A 260 -35.75 -6.73 22.26
CA GLU A 260 -35.74 -6.13 23.61
C GLU A 260 -34.33 -5.99 24.22
N ARG A 261 -33.33 -6.71 23.70
CA ARG A 261 -31.94 -6.66 24.17
C ARG A 261 -31.14 -5.58 23.47
N THR A 262 -31.61 -5.08 22.33
CA THR A 262 -30.91 -4.08 21.54
C THR A 262 -30.93 -2.72 22.23
N GLN A 263 -29.76 -2.27 22.68
CA GLN A 263 -29.55 -0.96 23.30
C GLN A 263 -28.65 -0.10 22.44
N VAL A 264 -29.01 1.17 22.25
CA VAL A 264 -28.19 2.15 21.54
C VAL A 264 -27.73 3.23 22.52
N ARG A 265 -26.44 3.56 22.45
CA ARG A 265 -25.84 4.63 23.24
C ARG A 265 -24.99 5.53 22.35
N ILE A 266 -24.89 6.79 22.73
CA ILE A 266 -24.14 7.82 22.05
C ILE A 266 -23.13 8.48 22.98
N ARG A 267 -22.05 9.01 22.41
CA ARG A 267 -21.04 9.76 23.14
C ARG A 267 -20.48 10.85 22.24
N VAL A 268 -20.24 12.03 22.81
CA VAL A 268 -19.56 13.14 22.14
C VAL A 268 -18.20 13.39 22.78
N ARG A 269 -17.18 13.72 21.99
CA ARG A 269 -15.80 13.99 22.46
C ARG A 269 -15.16 15.12 21.67
N ALA A 270 -14.52 16.07 22.34
CA ALA A 270 -13.74 17.10 21.64
C ALA A 270 -12.55 16.48 20.88
N ARG A 271 -12.32 16.89 19.62
CA ARG A 271 -11.21 16.39 18.77
C ARG A 271 -9.88 17.10 19.02
N ASP A 272 -9.89 18.25 19.66
CA ASP A 272 -8.72 19.09 19.93
C ASP A 272 -7.88 18.62 21.15
N GLY A 273 -8.26 17.51 21.78
CA GLY A 273 -7.52 16.90 22.87
C GLY A 273 -7.63 17.63 24.21
N GLN A 274 -8.52 18.63 24.34
CA GLN A 274 -8.71 19.38 25.59
C GLN A 274 -9.62 18.67 26.61
N GLU A 275 -10.24 17.54 26.27
CA GLU A 275 -11.11 16.81 27.20
C GLU A 275 -10.42 15.65 27.95
N LYS A 276 -10.66 15.61 29.27
CA LYS A 276 -10.29 14.50 30.15
C LYS A 276 -10.91 13.20 29.66
N ALA A 277 -10.12 12.12 29.65
CA ALA A 277 -10.61 10.77 29.42
C ALA A 277 -11.86 10.47 30.27
N GLY A 278 -13.03 10.30 29.64
CA GLY A 278 -14.23 9.88 30.38
C GLY A 278 -15.60 10.36 29.90
N ALA A 279 -15.75 11.00 28.73
CA ALA A 279 -17.09 11.38 28.24
C ALA A 279 -18.08 10.18 28.33
N PRO A 280 -19.20 10.33 29.04
CA PRO A 280 -20.09 9.21 29.32
C PRO A 280 -20.84 8.78 28.06
N TRP A 281 -21.17 7.48 28.00
CA TRP A 281 -22.14 6.99 27.03
C TRP A 281 -23.55 7.32 27.53
N LEU A 282 -24.28 8.11 26.75
CA LEU A 282 -25.67 8.47 26.99
C LEU A 282 -26.59 7.46 26.28
N PRO A 283 -27.67 7.00 26.92
CA PRO A 283 -28.64 6.13 26.24
C PRO A 283 -29.43 6.90 25.18
N CYS A 284 -29.70 6.27 24.05
CA CYS A 284 -30.65 6.76 23.06
C CYS A 284 -32.04 6.20 23.36
N ALA A 285 -33.06 7.05 23.31
CA ALA A 285 -34.45 6.66 23.50
C ALA A 285 -34.98 5.97 22.23
N ARG A 286 -35.63 4.80 22.38
CA ARG A 286 -36.22 4.10 21.23
C ARG A 286 -37.43 4.91 20.73
N SER A 287 -37.41 5.30 19.47
CA SER A 287 -38.48 6.07 18.79
C SER A 287 -39.30 5.22 17.82
N GLY A 288 -38.82 4.02 17.46
CA GLY A 288 -39.51 3.06 16.62
C GLY A 288 -38.84 1.68 16.64
N ASP A 289 -39.33 0.73 15.83
CA ASP A 289 -38.85 -0.66 15.86
C ASP A 289 -37.34 -0.77 15.65
N ASN A 290 -36.77 0.02 14.75
CA ASN A 290 -35.33 0.06 14.49
C ASN A 290 -34.76 1.48 14.60
N GLN A 291 -35.39 2.34 15.41
CA GLN A 291 -35.04 3.76 15.47
C GLN A 291 -34.86 4.22 16.91
N TRP A 292 -33.86 5.07 17.10
CA TRP A 292 -33.57 5.73 18.37
C TRP A 292 -33.25 7.20 18.17
N GLN A 293 -33.41 7.98 19.23
CA GLN A 293 -33.10 9.40 19.26
C GLN A 293 -32.32 9.76 20.53
N ALA A 294 -31.44 10.73 20.41
CA ALA A 294 -30.74 11.35 21.53
C ALA A 294 -30.59 12.86 21.28
N GLN A 295 -30.29 13.58 22.36
CA GLN A 295 -29.85 14.96 22.28
C GLN A 295 -28.46 15.08 22.88
N LEU A 296 -27.56 15.73 22.17
CA LEU A 296 -26.23 16.07 22.64
C LEU A 296 -26.18 17.56 22.96
N LEU A 297 -25.41 17.92 23.98
CA LEU A 297 -25.13 19.31 24.30
C LEU A 297 -23.61 19.48 24.37
N PRO A 298 -22.96 19.79 23.24
CA PRO A 298 -21.52 20.05 23.24
C PRO A 298 -21.17 21.21 24.18
N PRO A 299 -20.05 21.14 24.93
CA PRO A 299 -19.70 22.15 25.93
C PRO A 299 -19.47 23.57 25.40
N GLY A 300 -19.19 23.73 24.11
CA GLY A 300 -18.95 25.01 23.46
C GLY A 300 -18.54 24.86 22.00
N ALA A 301 -18.17 25.96 21.34
CA ALA A 301 -17.68 25.90 19.97
C ALA A 301 -16.41 25.04 19.83
N GLY A 302 -16.33 24.26 18.75
CA GLY A 302 -15.25 23.31 18.50
C GLY A 302 -15.66 22.17 17.56
N ALA A 303 -14.71 21.28 17.27
CA ALA A 303 -14.96 20.07 16.50
C ALA A 303 -15.07 18.86 17.42
N TYR A 304 -16.14 18.09 17.29
CA TYR A 304 -16.44 16.95 18.14
C TYR A 304 -16.56 15.67 17.32
N SER A 305 -16.07 14.55 17.86
CA SER A 305 -16.39 13.20 17.39
C SER A 305 -17.65 12.74 18.11
N VAL A 306 -18.62 12.24 17.34
CA VAL A 306 -19.86 11.65 17.83
C VAL A 306 -19.80 10.16 17.56
N GLU A 307 -19.67 9.37 18.62
CA GLU A 307 -19.65 7.91 18.54
C GLU A 307 -21.01 7.33 18.95
N VAL A 308 -21.55 6.42 18.15
CA VAL A 308 -22.74 5.65 18.47
C VAL A 308 -22.39 4.17 18.55
N ALA A 309 -22.91 3.48 19.57
CA ALA A 309 -22.74 2.05 19.75
C ALA A 309 -24.09 1.39 20.00
N ALA A 310 -24.41 0.38 19.20
CA ALA A 310 -25.52 -0.54 19.46
C ALA A 310 -24.96 -1.86 20.04
N THR A 311 -25.61 -2.40 21.06
CA THR A 311 -25.28 -3.68 21.71
C THR A 311 -26.51 -4.56 21.83
N GLY A 312 -26.35 -5.88 21.87
CA GLY A 312 -27.47 -6.82 21.81
C GLY A 312 -28.15 -6.85 20.44
N VAL A 313 -27.44 -6.48 19.37
CA VAL A 313 -27.96 -6.53 18.00
C VAL A 313 -28.01 -8.00 17.55
N PRO A 314 -29.15 -8.52 17.09
CA PRO A 314 -29.22 -9.89 16.58
C PRO A 314 -28.16 -10.15 15.52
N THR A 315 -27.58 -11.35 15.51
CA THR A 315 -26.52 -11.85 14.58
C THR A 315 -25.10 -11.31 14.77
N VAL A 316 -24.90 -10.05 15.22
CA VAL A 316 -23.56 -9.44 15.33
C VAL A 316 -23.18 -8.96 16.74
N ASP A 317 -24.14 -8.96 17.67
CA ASP A 317 -24.06 -8.47 19.06
C ASP A 317 -23.75 -6.97 19.20
N ARG A 318 -22.75 -6.45 18.49
CA ARG A 318 -22.32 -5.05 18.59
C ARG A 318 -22.08 -4.39 17.25
N LEU A 319 -22.59 -3.17 17.10
CA LEU A 319 -22.31 -2.26 15.98
C LEU A 319 -21.82 -0.92 16.49
N ARG A 320 -21.07 -0.20 15.64
CA ARG A 320 -20.64 1.18 15.90
C ARG A 320 -20.72 2.03 14.65
N ALA A 321 -21.00 3.31 14.84
CA ALA A 321 -20.88 4.36 13.84
C ALA A 321 -20.21 5.57 14.49
N GLU A 322 -19.53 6.38 13.69
CA GLU A 322 -18.87 7.61 14.13
C GLU A 322 -19.15 8.72 13.11
N ASP A 323 -19.34 9.93 13.61
CA ASP A 323 -19.49 11.14 12.81
C ASP A 323 -18.74 12.34 13.42
N VAL A 324 -18.71 13.46 12.72
CA VAL A 324 -18.02 14.69 13.12
C VAL A 324 -18.99 15.86 13.15
N LEU A 325 -19.12 16.49 14.31
CA LEU A 325 -19.97 17.66 14.52
C LEU A 325 -19.12 18.92 14.70
N GLY A 326 -19.37 19.94 13.89
CA GLY A 326 -18.82 21.29 14.07
C GLY A 326 -19.76 22.18 14.87
N VAL A 327 -19.30 22.72 16.00
CA VAL A 327 -20.10 23.64 16.82
C VAL A 327 -19.52 25.04 16.68
N VAL A 328 -20.35 26.02 16.35
CA VAL A 328 -19.92 27.41 16.12
C VAL A 328 -20.63 28.35 17.10
N GLU A 329 -19.93 29.40 17.52
CA GLU A 329 -20.57 30.48 18.29
C GLU A 329 -21.58 31.22 17.40
N ALA A 330 -22.73 31.58 17.96
CA ALA A 330 -23.68 32.43 17.27
C ALA A 330 -23.05 33.81 17.05
N GLY A 331 -22.66 34.11 15.81
CA GLY A 331 -22.14 35.42 15.44
C GLY A 331 -23.23 36.48 15.63
N TYR A 332 -22.92 37.51 16.43
CA TYR A 332 -23.74 38.71 16.54
C TYR A 332 -23.74 39.43 15.18
N GLU A 333 -24.80 39.30 14.38
CA GLU A 333 -25.03 40.22 13.26
C GLU A 333 -25.36 41.59 13.85
N GLY A 334 -24.34 42.44 13.93
CA GLY A 334 -24.53 43.86 14.23
C GLY A 334 -25.41 44.48 13.16
N ALA A 335 -26.60 44.95 13.57
CA ALA A 335 -27.43 45.84 12.78
C ALA A 335 -26.63 47.09 12.40
N GLY A 336 -26.24 47.18 11.13
CA GLY A 336 -25.71 48.39 10.51
C GLY A 336 -26.75 48.96 9.55
N SER A 337 -27.63 49.82 10.09
CA SER A 337 -28.40 50.81 9.33
C SER A 337 -27.52 51.99 8.93
#